data_AF-A0A932XIW0-F1
#
_entry.id   AF-A0A932XIW0-F1
#
_cell.length_a   1.000
_cell.length_b   1.000
_cell.length_c   1.000
_cell.angle_alpha   90.00
_cell.angle_beta   90.00
_cell.angle_gamma   90.00
#
_symmetry.space_group_name_H-M   'P 1'
#
loop_
_entity.id
_entity.type
_entity.pdbx_description
1 polymer ?
#
loop_
_entity_poly.entity_id
_entity_poly.type
_entity_poly.pdbx_seq_one_letter_code
_entity_poly.pdbx_strand_id
1 'polypeptide(L)' 'MDRLFLTLGAVSALVAVGAGAFGAHGLRDRLAPDLLATFETAARYQMYHALALLAVAWATT' A
#
# COMPACT_ATOMS: atom_id res chain seq x y z
N MET A 1 20.60 -1.93 -8.03
CA MET A 1 19.72 -0.98 -7.30
C MET A 1 18.27 -1.28 -7.65
N ASP A 2 17.95 -1.43 -8.93
CA ASP A 2 16.85 -2.24 -9.49
C ASP A 2 16.27 -3.35 -8.56
N ARG A 3 17.05 -4.38 -8.18
CA ARG A 3 16.56 -5.51 -7.36
C ARG A 3 16.07 -5.09 -5.98
N LEU A 4 16.72 -4.09 -5.38
CA LEU A 4 16.31 -3.55 -4.08
C LEU A 4 14.96 -2.85 -4.21
N PHE A 5 14.80 -1.97 -5.21
CA PHE A 5 13.55 -1.26 -5.44
C PHE A 5 12.41 -2.19 -5.86
N LEU A 6 12.69 -3.22 -6.66
CA LEU A 6 11.71 -4.24 -7.02
C LEU A 6 11.21 -5.01 -5.78
N THR A 7 12.14 -5.45 -4.92
CA THR A 7 11.80 -6.18 -3.69
C THR A 7 11.03 -5.31 -2.71
N LEU A 8 11.48 -4.08 -2.48
CA LEU A 8 10.79 -3.14 -1.59
C LEU A 8 9.42 -2.74 -2.13
N GLY A 9 9.29 -2.51 -3.44
CA GLY A 9 8.03 -2.23 -4.10
C GLY A 9 7.03 -3.38 -3.95
N ALA A 10 7.47 -4.63 -4.19
CA ALA A 10 6.62 -5.81 -4.05
C ALA A 10 6.15 -6.04 -2.60
N VAL A 11 7.06 -5.94 -1.62
CA VAL A 11 6.70 -6.06 -0.19
C VAL A 11 5.77 -4.93 0.23
N SER A 12 6.01 -3.70 -0.21
CA SER A 12 5.14 -2.57 0.09
C SER A 12 3.74 -2.74 -0.50
N ALA A 13 3.64 -3.26 -1.73
CA ALA A 13 2.36 -3.58 -2.36
C ALA A 13 1.59 -4.65 -1.58
N LEU A 14 2.28 -5.71 -1.12
CA LEU A 14 1.68 -6.73 -0.25
C LEU A 14 1.10 -6.12 1.02
N VAL A 15 1.86 -5.24 1.69
CA VAL A 15 1.40 -4.54 2.90
C VAL A 15 0.20 -3.64 2.61
N ALA A 16 0.22 -2.88 1.50
CA ALA A 16 -0.89 -2.00 1.13
C ALA A 16 -2.18 -2.79 0.85
N VAL A 17 -2.11 -3.92 0.15
CA VAL A 17 -3.26 -4.81 -0.09
C VAL A 17 -3.76 -5.42 1.21
N GLY A 18 -2.86 -5.95 2.04
CA GLY A 18 -3.20 -6.51 3.34
C GLY A 18 -3.87 -5.49 4.26
N ALA A 19 -3.34 -4.27 4.32
CA ALA A 19 -3.92 -3.18 5.08
C ALA A 19 -5.32 -2.82 4.55
N GLY A 20 -5.48 -2.62 3.23
CA GLY A 20 -6.77 -2.33 2.62
C GLY A 20 -7.83 -3.40 2.91
N ALA A 21 -7.46 -4.68 2.80
CA ALA A 21 -8.34 -5.79 3.13
C ALA A 21 -8.73 -5.79 4.61
N PHE A 22 -7.78 -5.54 5.52
CA PHE A 22 -8.04 -5.41 6.95
C PHE A 22 -8.97 -4.22 7.26
N GLY A 23 -8.79 -3.09 6.58
CA GLY A 23 -9.71 -1.95 6.68
C GLY A 23 -11.13 -2.31 6.29
N ALA A 24 -11.30 -2.92 5.12
CA ALA A 24 -12.61 -3.25 4.54
C ALA A 24 -13.37 -4.35 5.31
N HIS A 25 -12.65 -5.34 5.87
CA HIS A 25 -13.28 -6.49 6.52
C HIS A 25 -13.17 -6.47 8.05
N GLY A 26 -12.01 -6.08 8.58
CA GLY A 26 -11.71 -6.13 10.02
C GLY A 26 -12.06 -4.86 10.78
N LEU A 27 -12.04 -3.69 10.12
CA LEU A 27 -12.25 -2.39 10.78
C LEU A 27 -13.58 -1.71 10.44
N ARG A 28 -14.31 -2.17 9.41
CA ARG A 28 -15.54 -1.54 8.90
C ARG A 28 -16.55 -1.17 9.98
N ASP A 29 -16.85 -2.10 10.88
CA ASP A 29 -17.85 -1.91 11.92
C ASP A 29 -17.23 -1.53 13.28
N ARG A 30 -15.91 -1.24 13.30
CA ARG A 30 -15.14 -0.89 14.51
C ARG A 30 -14.69 0.57 14.54
N LEU A 31 -14.65 1.23 13.40
CA LEU A 31 -14.22 2.62 13.26
C LEU A 31 -15.39 3.51 12.83
N ALA A 32 -15.35 4.77 13.26
CA ALA A 32 -16.20 5.79 12.70
C ALA A 32 -15.91 5.98 11.18
N PRO A 33 -16.89 6.37 10.36
CA PRO A 33 -16.73 6.43 8.90
C PRO A 33 -15.58 7.32 8.42
N ASP A 34 -15.32 8.42 9.12
CA ASP A 34 -14.23 9.36 8.87
C ASP A 34 -12.84 8.75 9.14
N LEU A 35 -12.71 7.98 10.22
CA LEU A 35 -11.49 7.23 10.54
C LEU A 35 -11.26 6.09 9.53
N LEU A 36 -12.34 5.43 9.09
CA LEU A 36 -12.25 4.40 8.05
C LEU A 36 -11.77 4.99 6.72
N ALA A 37 -12.32 6.13 6.31
CA ALA A 37 -11.89 6.85 5.10
C ALA A 37 -10.43 7.32 5.19
N THR A 38 -10.00 7.74 6.38
CA THR A 38 -8.59 8.10 6.66
C THR A 38 -7.68 6.88 6.51
N PHE A 39 -8.08 5.74 7.08
CA PHE A 39 -7.35 4.48 6.96
C PHE A 39 -7.22 4.02 5.50
N GLU A 40 -8.31 4.07 4.72
CA GLU A 40 -8.29 3.74 3.30
C GLU A 40 -7.36 4.67 2.51
N THR A 41 -7.37 5.95 2.83
CA THR A 41 -6.46 6.94 2.21
C THR A 41 -5.00 6.63 2.51
N ALA A 42 -4.67 6.25 3.75
CA ALA A 42 -3.32 5.82 4.12
C ALA A 42 -2.89 4.56 3.36
N ALA A 43 -3.75 3.54 3.26
CA ALA A 43 -3.47 2.32 2.50
C ALA A 43 -3.24 2.61 1.01
N ARG A 44 -4.03 3.54 0.43
CA ARG A 44 -3.86 4.00 -0.95
C ARG A 44 -2.54 4.74 -1.16
N TYR A 45 -2.14 5.61 -0.23
CA TYR A 45 -0.82 6.25 -0.28
C TYR A 45 0.31 5.22 -0.20
N GLN A 46 0.19 4.19 0.63
CA GLN A 46 1.17 3.10 0.67
C GLN A 46 1.27 2.37 -0.68
N MET A 47 0.14 2.08 -1.32
CA MET A 47 0.11 1.49 -2.67
C MET A 47 0.80 2.39 -3.70
N TYR A 48 0.57 3.70 -3.66
CA TYR A 48 1.25 4.64 -4.57
C TYR A 48 2.77 4.63 -4.40
N HIS A 49 3.27 4.56 -3.17
CA HIS A 49 4.70 4.42 -2.93
C HIS A 49 5.25 3.07 -3.41
N ALA A 50 4.48 1.99 -3.24
CA ALA A 50 4.84 0.68 -3.78
C ALA A 50 4.98 0.71 -5.31
N LEU A 51 3.99 1.28 -6.01
CA LEU A 51 4.02 1.44 -7.46
C LEU A 51 5.17 2.36 -7.91
N ALA A 52 5.44 3.44 -7.19
CA ALA A 52 6.56 4.32 -7.49
C ALA A 52 7.92 3.58 -7.37
N LEU A 53 8.11 2.75 -6.35
CA LEU A 53 9.32 1.93 -6.22
C LEU A 53 9.46 0.92 -7.37
N LEU A 54 8.36 0.27 -7.77
CA LEU A 54 8.35 -0.63 -8.92
C LEU A 54 8.68 0.11 -10.23
N ALA A 55 8.14 1.32 -10.41
CA ALA A 55 8.42 2.16 -11.56
C ALA A 55 9.89 2.62 -11.61
N VAL A 56 10.48 3.00 -10.47
CA VAL A 56 11.90 3.34 -10.38
C VAL A 56 12.78 2.12 -10.67
N ALA A 57 12.42 0.94 -10.14
CA ALA A 57 13.12 -0.30 -10.46
C ALA A 57 13.13 -0.53 -11.98
N TRP A 58 11.96 -0.47 -12.62
CA TRP A 58 11.82 -0.65 -14.08
C TRP A 58 12.61 0.38 -14.88
N ALA A 59 12.54 1.67 -14.51
CA ALA A 59 13.22 2.75 -15.23
C ALA A 59 14.75 2.74 -15.06
N THR A 60 15.28 2.01 -14.08
CA THR A 60 16.72 1.90 -13.80
C THR A 60 17.29 0.51 -14.03
N THR A 61 16.49 -0.39 -14.62
CA THR A 61 16.92 -1.70 -15.12
C THR A 61 17.53 -1.52 -16.52
#